data_AF-A0A7X6QXN2-F1
#
_entry.id   AF-A0A7X6QXN2-F1
#
_cell.length_a   1.000
_cell.length_b   1.000
_cell.length_c   1.000
_cell.angle_alpha   90.00
_cell.angle_beta   90.00
_cell.angle_gamma   90.00
#
_symmetry.space_group_name_H-M   'P 1'
#
loop_
_entity.id
_entity.type
_entity.pdbx_description
1 polymer ?
#
loop_
_entity_poly.entity_id
_entity_poly.type
_entity_poly.pdbx_seq_one_letter_code
_entity_poly.pdbx_strand_id
1 'polypeptide(L)'
;MAARTIVITPPGRLPLPGWRELWEAREVFTRFGIRDLKLRYRQTALGVIWVVLQPLLSAGIFSIVFGQIADLSSDGVPYFVFSFAGMLAWTLFNGIVTRAAPSLVNNQALVSKVFFPRMLVPLSAVLSVLVDFLVAAALMVVLLIAYGINPGWAVLALPGWILLVILLGSGIGLLCSALMVQFRDVAYVVPFAMQTLLYASPLAYSLSAVGDNIRWLFDLNPLTWILEGFRWSLLGLAQPAAWQLVAAVAVSVGVFVAGALVFSKMERGFADVI
;
A
#
# COMPACT_ATOMS: atom_id res chain seq x y z
N MET A 1 21.16 20.17 34.13
CA MET A 1 20.33 19.80 32.96
C MET A 1 20.66 20.76 31.83
N ALA A 2 21.35 20.31 30.78
CA ALA A 2 21.64 21.17 29.63
C ALA A 2 20.34 21.42 28.86
N ALA A 3 19.95 22.68 28.70
CA ALA A 3 18.80 23.06 27.89
C ALA A 3 19.08 22.64 26.43
N ARG A 4 18.23 21.77 25.88
CA ARG A 4 18.25 21.49 24.44
C ARG A 4 17.81 22.74 23.70
N THR A 5 18.75 23.44 23.08
CA THR A 5 18.45 24.56 22.19
C THR A 5 17.77 24.01 20.93
N ILE A 6 16.48 24.34 20.75
CA ILE A 6 15.75 24.03 19.53
C ILE A 6 16.04 25.17 18.55
N VAL A 7 16.89 24.90 17.55
CA VAL A 7 17.17 25.84 16.47
C VAL A 7 16.06 25.71 15.43
N ILE A 8 15.21 26.73 15.32
CA ILE A 8 14.17 26.80 14.28
C ILE A 8 14.78 27.46 13.05
N THR A 9 15.19 26.67 12.06
CA THR A 9 15.65 27.18 10.77
C THR A 9 14.47 27.60 9.89
N PRO A 10 14.53 28.76 9.22
CA PRO A 10 13.49 29.17 8.28
C PRO A 10 13.39 28.16 7.13
N PRO A 11 12.19 27.86 6.63
CA PRO A 11 12.01 26.89 5.56
C PRO A 11 12.75 27.35 4.30
N GLY A 12 13.56 26.46 3.72
CA GLY A 12 14.26 26.71 2.47
C GLY A 12 13.30 27.04 1.32
N ARG A 13 13.84 27.67 0.26
CA ARG A 13 13.06 28.02 -0.96
C ARG A 13 12.43 26.80 -1.63
N LEU A 14 13.06 25.63 -1.53
CA LEU A 14 12.53 24.36 -2.02
C LEU A 14 11.68 23.68 -0.94
N PRO A 15 10.52 23.09 -1.27
CA PRO A 15 9.67 22.33 -0.34
C PRO A 15 10.25 20.92 -0.11
N LEU A 16 11.53 20.82 0.24
CA LEU A 16 12.16 19.54 0.52
C LEU A 16 11.70 19.04 1.89
N PRO A 17 11.38 17.74 2.03
CA PRO A 17 11.12 17.15 3.33
C PRO A 17 12.36 17.28 4.22
N GLY A 18 12.18 17.65 5.48
CA GLY A 18 13.23 17.63 6.48
C GLY A 18 13.60 16.19 6.86
N TRP A 19 14.26 15.44 5.98
CA TRP A 19 14.57 14.01 6.19
C TRP A 19 15.27 13.72 7.51
N ARG A 20 16.15 14.64 7.96
CA ARG A 20 16.81 14.57 9.26
C ARG A 20 15.82 14.72 10.41
N GLU A 21 14.91 15.68 10.35
CA GLU A 21 13.87 15.89 11.36
C GLU A 21 12.92 14.70 11.43
N LEU A 22 12.55 14.13 10.27
CA LEU A 22 11.75 12.89 10.20
C LEU A 22 12.44 11.73 10.93
N TRP A 23 13.75 11.57 10.74
CA TRP A 23 14.54 10.53 11.38
C TRP A 23 14.73 10.76 12.89
N GLU A 24 14.94 12.01 13.31
CA GLU A 24 15.01 12.40 14.72
C GLU A 24 13.67 12.16 15.42
N ALA A 25 12.55 12.37 14.73
CA ALA A 25 11.19 12.12 15.21
C ALA A 25 10.66 10.71 14.92
N ARG A 26 11.50 9.72 14.60
CA ARG A 26 11.07 8.33 14.28
C ARG A 26 10.24 7.66 15.38
N GLU A 27 10.41 8.06 16.64
CA GLU A 27 9.57 7.56 17.73
C GLU A 27 8.11 7.94 17.54
N VAL A 28 7.83 9.13 16.98
CA VAL A 28 6.48 9.59 16.65
C VAL A 28 5.85 8.64 15.65
N PHE A 29 6.56 8.31 14.56
CA PHE A 29 6.11 7.35 13.55
C PHE A 29 5.71 6.00 14.16
N THR A 30 6.57 5.43 15.01
CA THR A 30 6.28 4.14 15.67
C THR A 30 5.09 4.24 16.64
N ARG A 31 5.00 5.33 17.41
CA ARG A 31 3.90 5.55 18.37
C ARG A 31 2.56 5.69 17.67
N PHE A 32 2.49 6.44 16.57
CA PHE A 32 1.28 6.55 15.75
C PHE A 32 0.87 5.20 15.17
N GLY A 33 1.80 4.48 14.53
CA GLY A 33 1.52 3.16 13.95
C GLY A 33 1.01 2.15 14.99
N ILE A 34 1.69 2.04 16.14
CA ILE A 34 1.26 1.15 17.22
C ILE A 34 -0.10 1.56 17.78
N ARG A 35 -0.37 2.86 17.92
CA ARG A 35 -1.65 3.36 18.42
C ARG A 35 -2.77 3.01 17.45
N ASP A 36 -2.59 3.24 16.16
CA ASP A 36 -3.58 2.93 15.14
C ASP A 36 -3.88 1.42 15.09
N LEU A 37 -2.85 0.57 15.24
CA LEU A 37 -3.01 -0.88 15.35
C LEU A 37 -3.84 -1.27 16.59
N LYS A 38 -3.51 -0.69 17.76
CA LYS A 38 -4.23 -0.96 19.01
C LYS A 38 -5.68 -0.51 18.95
N LEU A 39 -5.96 0.66 18.39
CA LEU A 39 -7.31 1.20 18.27
C LEU A 39 -8.20 0.29 17.42
N ARG A 40 -7.64 -0.34 16.38
CA ARG A 40 -8.40 -1.25 15.51
C ARG A 40 -8.83 -2.54 16.21
N TYR A 41 -7.91 -3.19 16.91
CA TYR A 41 -8.21 -4.49 17.53
C TYR A 41 -8.84 -4.37 18.92
N ARG A 42 -8.82 -3.17 19.51
CA ARG A 42 -9.54 -2.89 20.75
C ARG A 42 -11.05 -2.89 20.48
N GLN A 43 -11.83 -3.52 21.36
CA GLN A 43 -13.32 -3.49 21.37
C GLN A 43 -14.02 -4.15 20.17
N THR A 44 -13.37 -5.06 19.43
CA THR A 44 -14.06 -5.87 18.41
C THR A 44 -14.36 -7.27 18.94
N ALA A 45 -15.59 -7.76 18.73
CA ALA A 45 -16.03 -9.07 19.23
C ALA A 45 -15.20 -10.24 18.70
N LEU A 46 -14.73 -10.14 17.44
CA LEU A 46 -13.91 -11.15 16.78
C LEU A 46 -12.41 -10.78 16.75
N GLY A 47 -12.02 -9.54 17.09
CA GLY A 47 -10.63 -9.18 17.29
C GLY A 47 -9.71 -9.46 16.10
N VAL A 48 -8.60 -10.12 16.43
CA VAL A 48 -7.54 -10.55 15.49
C VAL A 48 -8.02 -11.57 14.47
N ILE A 49 -9.12 -12.31 14.74
CA ILE A 49 -9.67 -13.32 13.82
C ILE A 49 -10.01 -12.69 12.47
N TRP A 50 -10.47 -11.43 12.45
CA TRP A 50 -10.79 -10.72 11.21
C TRP A 50 -9.60 -10.57 10.26
N VAL A 51 -8.39 -10.41 10.78
CA VAL A 51 -7.17 -10.25 9.97
C VAL A 51 -6.88 -11.51 9.15
N VAL A 52 -7.24 -12.67 9.69
CA VAL A 52 -7.08 -13.98 9.03
C VAL A 52 -8.28 -14.29 8.14
N LEU A 53 -9.48 -14.04 8.65
CA LEU A 53 -10.73 -14.41 7.98
C LEU A 53 -10.96 -13.60 6.71
N GLN A 54 -10.69 -12.28 6.74
CA GLN A 54 -11.00 -11.40 5.60
C GLN A 54 -10.21 -11.78 4.33
N PRO A 55 -8.87 -12.00 4.35
CA PRO A 55 -8.14 -12.45 3.17
C PRO A 55 -8.63 -13.81 2.64
N LEU A 56 -8.92 -14.77 3.54
CA LEU A 56 -9.39 -16.10 3.15
C LEU A 56 -10.77 -16.05 2.48
N LEU A 57 -11.71 -15.30 3.07
CA LEU A 57 -13.04 -15.11 2.48
C LEU A 57 -12.94 -14.41 1.13
N SER A 58 -12.11 -13.38 1.03
CA SER A 58 -11.97 -12.63 -0.22
C SER A 58 -11.36 -13.49 -1.32
N ALA A 59 -10.30 -14.26 -1.04
CA ALA A 59 -9.72 -15.20 -1.99
C ALA A 59 -10.69 -16.33 -2.34
N GLY A 60 -11.49 -16.80 -1.38
CA GLY A 60 -12.54 -17.79 -1.60
C GLY A 60 -13.63 -17.28 -2.54
N ILE A 61 -14.11 -16.04 -2.33
CA ILE A 61 -15.08 -15.39 -3.21
C ILE A 61 -14.50 -15.24 -4.62
N PHE A 62 -13.26 -14.76 -4.75
CA PHE A 62 -12.60 -14.67 -6.05
C PHE A 62 -12.51 -16.05 -6.70
N SER A 63 -12.16 -17.09 -5.95
CA SER A 63 -12.05 -18.45 -6.48
C SER A 63 -13.36 -19.05 -6.95
N ILE A 64 -14.47 -18.75 -6.28
CA ILE A 64 -15.79 -19.20 -6.70
C ILE A 64 -16.24 -18.41 -7.92
N VAL A 65 -16.23 -17.08 -7.84
CA VAL A 65 -16.79 -16.22 -8.89
C VAL A 65 -15.97 -16.26 -10.17
N PHE A 66 -14.66 -16.13 -10.06
CA PHE A 66 -13.81 -16.00 -11.25
C PHE A 66 -13.17 -17.33 -11.66
N GLY A 67 -12.87 -18.20 -10.69
CA GLY A 67 -12.33 -19.53 -10.99
C GLY A 67 -13.40 -20.52 -11.44
N GLN A 68 -14.49 -20.68 -10.68
CA GLN A 68 -15.52 -21.70 -10.98
C GLN A 68 -16.65 -21.19 -11.88
N ILE A 69 -17.17 -19.99 -11.64
CA ILE A 69 -18.33 -19.48 -12.39
C ILE A 69 -17.90 -18.89 -13.74
N ALA A 70 -16.86 -18.06 -13.75
CA ALA A 70 -16.37 -17.40 -14.97
C ALA A 70 -15.29 -18.19 -15.73
N ASP A 71 -14.84 -19.33 -15.19
CA ASP A 71 -13.83 -20.23 -15.78
C ASP A 71 -12.57 -19.50 -16.30
N LEU A 72 -12.09 -18.52 -15.52
CA LEU A 72 -10.92 -17.73 -15.89
C LEU A 72 -9.63 -18.51 -15.66
N SER A 73 -8.71 -18.39 -16.63
CA SER A 73 -7.38 -19.00 -16.54
C SER A 73 -6.60 -18.49 -15.32
N SER A 74 -5.91 -19.42 -14.68
CA SER A 74 -4.95 -19.21 -13.58
C SER A 74 -3.56 -19.74 -13.94
N ASP A 75 -3.30 -19.91 -15.24
CA ASP A 75 -2.03 -20.41 -15.80
C ASP A 75 -1.56 -21.74 -15.17
N GLY A 76 -2.52 -22.63 -14.86
CA GLY A 76 -2.26 -23.98 -14.33
C GLY A 76 -2.08 -24.06 -12.81
N VAL A 77 -2.25 -22.96 -12.08
CA VAL A 77 -2.16 -22.93 -10.60
C VAL A 77 -3.56 -22.99 -9.98
N PRO A 78 -3.78 -23.65 -8.82
CA PRO A 78 -5.05 -23.60 -8.12
C PRO A 78 -5.53 -22.16 -7.91
N TYR A 79 -6.71 -21.86 -8.44
CA TYR A 79 -7.20 -20.48 -8.55
C TYR A 79 -7.24 -19.75 -7.20
N PHE A 80 -7.58 -20.45 -6.11
CA PHE A 80 -7.56 -19.88 -4.75
C PHE A 80 -6.19 -19.29 -4.39
N VAL A 81 -5.09 -20.03 -4.64
CA VAL A 81 -3.73 -19.59 -4.34
C VAL A 81 -3.28 -18.50 -5.30
N PHE A 82 -3.69 -18.60 -6.58
CA PHE A 82 -3.47 -17.58 -7.60
C PHE A 82 -4.07 -16.21 -7.21
N SER A 83 -5.34 -16.21 -6.79
CA SER A 83 -6.01 -15.00 -6.31
C SER A 83 -5.40 -14.48 -5.03
N PHE A 84 -5.09 -15.37 -4.08
CA PHE A 84 -4.50 -14.96 -2.81
C PHE A 84 -3.15 -14.25 -3.01
N ALA A 85 -2.30 -14.75 -3.92
CA ALA A 85 -1.02 -14.12 -4.24
C ALA A 85 -1.18 -12.68 -4.78
N GLY A 86 -2.11 -12.47 -5.72
CA GLY A 86 -2.41 -11.13 -6.22
C GLY A 86 -3.03 -10.23 -5.14
N MET A 87 -3.90 -10.81 -4.31
CA MET A 87 -4.55 -10.10 -3.21
C MET A 87 -3.56 -9.59 -2.17
N LEU A 88 -2.44 -10.26 -1.93
CA LEU A 88 -1.39 -9.76 -1.03
C LEU A 88 -0.86 -8.38 -1.45
N ALA A 89 -0.47 -8.24 -2.72
CA ALA A 89 -0.01 -6.97 -3.27
C ALA A 89 -1.11 -5.91 -3.26
N TRP A 90 -2.32 -6.28 -3.73
CA TRP A 90 -3.46 -5.37 -3.78
C TRP A 90 -3.85 -4.83 -2.40
N THR A 91 -3.99 -5.72 -1.41
CA THR A 91 -4.42 -5.33 -0.05
C THR A 91 -3.37 -4.52 0.68
N LEU A 92 -2.08 -4.79 0.45
CA LEU A 92 -0.99 -3.94 0.94
C LEU A 92 -1.09 -2.54 0.35
N PHE A 93 -1.19 -2.42 -0.99
CA PHE A 93 -1.30 -1.14 -1.67
C PHE A 93 -2.53 -0.34 -1.22
N ASN A 94 -3.72 -0.94 -1.36
CA ASN A 94 -5.00 -0.34 -1.02
C ASN A 94 -5.03 0.04 0.47
N GLY A 95 -4.51 -0.82 1.34
CA GLY A 95 -4.43 -0.58 2.78
C GLY A 95 -3.57 0.63 3.14
N ILE A 96 -2.44 0.84 2.45
CA ILE A 96 -1.59 2.01 2.67
C ILE A 96 -2.32 3.29 2.26
N VAL A 97 -2.86 3.35 1.02
CA VAL A 97 -3.51 4.56 0.50
C VAL A 97 -4.74 4.94 1.33
N THR A 98 -5.64 3.98 1.58
CA THR A 98 -6.92 4.23 2.27
C THR A 98 -6.75 4.60 3.75
N ARG A 99 -5.63 4.24 4.38
CA ARG A 99 -5.32 4.65 5.76
C ARG A 99 -4.51 5.94 5.82
N ALA A 100 -3.57 6.12 4.89
CA ALA A 100 -2.75 7.32 4.82
C ALA A 100 -3.58 8.55 4.44
N ALA A 101 -4.50 8.43 3.47
CA ALA A 101 -5.27 9.56 2.97
C ALA A 101 -6.06 10.31 4.07
N PRO A 102 -6.94 9.69 4.87
CA PRO A 102 -7.68 10.40 5.91
C PRO A 102 -6.88 10.66 7.19
N SER A 103 -5.61 10.23 7.27
CA SER A 103 -4.84 10.21 8.52
C SER A 103 -4.70 11.59 9.19
N LEU A 104 -4.43 12.66 8.41
CA LEU A 104 -4.30 14.02 8.94
C LEU A 104 -5.62 14.56 9.47
N VAL A 105 -6.71 14.38 8.71
CA VAL A 105 -8.06 14.84 9.11
C VAL A 105 -8.52 14.10 10.37
N ASN A 106 -8.32 12.79 10.44
CA ASN A 106 -8.67 12.00 11.62
C ASN A 106 -7.85 12.37 12.86
N ASN A 107 -6.65 12.92 12.66
CA ASN A 107 -5.75 13.34 13.74
C ASN A 107 -5.65 14.86 13.87
N GLN A 108 -6.60 15.61 13.32
CA GLN A 108 -6.57 17.07 13.24
C GLN A 108 -6.31 17.73 14.61
N ALA A 109 -6.98 17.27 15.67
CA ALA A 109 -6.82 17.80 17.02
C ALA A 109 -5.41 17.63 17.61
N LEU A 110 -4.66 16.61 17.17
CA LEU A 110 -3.28 16.38 17.60
C LEU A 110 -2.30 17.16 16.73
N VAL A 111 -2.54 17.17 15.42
CA VAL A 111 -1.74 17.89 14.42
C VAL A 111 -1.79 19.41 14.62
N SER A 112 -2.90 19.95 15.14
CA SER A 112 -3.07 21.38 15.42
C SER A 112 -2.45 21.82 16.75
N LYS A 113 -2.32 20.91 17.71
CA LYS A 113 -1.89 21.24 19.09
C LYS A 113 -0.44 20.91 19.41
N VAL A 114 0.19 20.03 18.63
CA VAL A 114 1.55 19.54 18.90
C VAL A 114 2.42 19.75 17.67
N PHE A 115 3.60 20.35 17.87
CA PHE A 115 4.57 20.53 16.81
C PHE A 115 5.37 19.24 16.58
N PHE A 116 5.24 18.66 15.39
CA PHE A 116 6.06 17.56 14.88
C PHE A 116 5.97 17.53 13.34
N PRO A 117 6.90 16.85 12.64
CA PRO A 117 6.83 16.71 11.18
C PRO A 117 5.56 15.97 10.74
N ARG A 118 4.60 16.66 10.11
CA ARG A 118 3.25 16.11 9.88
C ARG A 118 3.23 14.96 8.89
N MET A 119 4.24 14.89 8.01
CA MET A 119 4.43 13.79 7.06
C MET A 119 4.53 12.41 7.74
N LEU A 120 4.96 12.36 9.01
CA LEU A 120 5.03 11.10 9.76
C LEU A 120 3.65 10.48 10.03
N VAL A 121 2.58 11.29 10.05
CA VAL A 121 1.22 10.80 10.32
C VAL A 121 0.72 9.91 9.17
N PRO A 122 0.67 10.37 7.90
CA PRO A 122 0.32 9.49 6.79
C PRO A 122 1.28 8.30 6.63
N LEU A 123 2.59 8.51 6.81
CA LEU A 123 3.57 7.42 6.68
C LEU A 123 3.40 6.34 7.75
N SER A 124 2.99 6.71 8.97
CA SER A 124 2.78 5.75 10.06
C SER A 124 1.71 4.70 9.76
N ALA A 125 0.79 4.99 8.82
CA ALA A 125 -0.20 4.03 8.35
C ALA A 125 0.44 2.75 7.77
N VAL A 126 1.63 2.86 7.17
CA VAL A 126 2.38 1.74 6.60
C VAL A 126 2.64 0.66 7.65
N LEU A 127 3.00 1.03 8.89
CA LEU A 127 3.27 0.07 9.96
C LEU A 127 2.05 -0.81 10.26
N SER A 128 0.89 -0.18 10.40
CA SER A 128 -0.36 -0.89 10.70
C SER A 128 -0.77 -1.83 9.55
N VAL A 129 -0.52 -1.43 8.30
CA VAL A 129 -0.81 -2.27 7.13
C VAL A 129 0.18 -3.42 7.01
N LEU A 130 1.45 -3.19 7.32
CA LEU A 130 2.48 -4.22 7.29
C LEU A 130 2.19 -5.34 8.29
N VAL A 131 1.64 -5.04 9.46
CA VAL A 131 1.21 -6.09 10.39
C VAL A 131 0.11 -6.96 9.79
N ASP A 132 -0.91 -6.37 9.17
CA ASP A 132 -1.98 -7.13 8.50
C ASP A 132 -1.40 -7.97 7.35
N PHE A 133 -0.49 -7.37 6.56
CA PHE A 133 0.18 -8.04 5.45
C PHE A 133 1.03 -9.22 5.93
N LEU A 134 1.77 -9.10 7.04
CA LEU A 134 2.59 -10.19 7.57
C LEU A 134 1.73 -11.38 8.00
N VAL A 135 0.54 -11.14 8.56
CA VAL A 135 -0.42 -12.21 8.87
C VAL A 135 -0.90 -12.87 7.57
N ALA A 136 -1.29 -12.09 6.56
CA ALA A 136 -1.71 -12.63 5.27
C ALA A 136 -0.57 -13.38 4.55
N ALA A 137 0.66 -12.89 4.62
CA ALA A 137 1.84 -13.53 4.05
C ALA A 137 2.16 -14.85 4.77
N ALA A 138 1.99 -14.92 6.09
CA ALA A 138 2.11 -16.17 6.83
C ALA A 138 1.06 -17.20 6.39
N LEU A 139 -0.19 -16.77 6.16
CA LEU A 139 -1.23 -17.64 5.58
C LEU A 139 -0.86 -18.10 4.18
N MET A 140 -0.27 -17.24 3.35
CA MET A 140 0.21 -17.63 2.03
C MET A 140 1.27 -18.75 2.11
N VAL A 141 2.20 -18.68 3.07
CA VAL A 141 3.19 -19.76 3.29
C VAL A 141 2.48 -21.08 3.62
N VAL A 142 1.46 -21.04 4.49
CA VAL A 142 0.66 -22.24 4.81
C VAL A 142 -0.03 -22.79 3.56
N LEU A 143 -0.59 -21.92 2.70
CA LEU A 143 -1.22 -22.33 1.45
C LEU A 143 -0.22 -22.94 0.46
N LEU A 144 0.97 -22.34 0.30
CA LEU A 144 2.02 -22.89 -0.56
C LEU A 144 2.40 -24.32 -0.13
N ILE A 145 2.57 -24.55 1.18
CA ILE A 145 2.85 -25.88 1.72
C ILE A 145 1.67 -26.83 1.47
N ALA A 146 0.45 -26.40 1.76
CA ALA A 146 -0.75 -27.23 1.62
C ALA A 146 -1.02 -27.67 0.17
N TYR A 147 -0.72 -26.79 -0.80
CA TYR A 147 -0.87 -27.08 -2.24
C TYR A 147 0.40 -27.65 -2.88
N GLY A 148 1.49 -27.86 -2.11
CA GLY A 148 2.74 -28.42 -2.62
C GLY A 148 3.47 -27.52 -3.63
N ILE A 149 3.25 -26.20 -3.56
CA ILE A 149 3.85 -25.22 -4.49
C ILE A 149 5.18 -24.73 -3.89
N ASN A 150 6.27 -24.94 -4.62
CA ASN A 150 7.59 -24.43 -4.25
C ASN A 150 7.91 -23.14 -5.03
N PRO A 151 8.03 -21.98 -4.36
CA PRO A 151 8.31 -20.70 -5.03
C PRO A 151 9.73 -20.61 -5.63
N GLY A 152 10.65 -21.49 -5.22
CA GLY A 152 12.04 -21.47 -5.68
C GLY A 152 12.78 -20.18 -5.29
N TRP A 153 13.81 -19.83 -6.07
CA TRP A 153 14.67 -18.66 -5.81
C TRP A 153 13.99 -17.31 -6.05
N ALA A 154 12.89 -17.29 -6.81
CA ALA A 154 12.17 -16.07 -7.14
C ALA A 154 11.60 -15.38 -5.89
N VAL A 155 11.35 -16.13 -4.80
CA VAL A 155 10.88 -15.60 -3.52
C VAL A 155 11.82 -14.53 -2.93
N LEU A 156 13.12 -14.56 -3.28
CA LEU A 156 14.09 -13.56 -2.83
C LEU A 156 13.83 -12.17 -3.42
N ALA A 157 13.07 -12.07 -4.52
CA ALA A 157 12.64 -10.79 -5.08
C ALA A 157 11.44 -10.17 -4.32
N LEU A 158 10.71 -10.97 -3.54
CA LEU A 158 9.50 -10.54 -2.84
C LEU A 158 9.69 -9.31 -1.93
N PRO A 159 10.77 -9.18 -1.12
CA PRO A 159 11.02 -7.97 -0.34
C PRO A 159 11.17 -6.70 -1.21
N GLY A 160 11.74 -6.84 -2.42
CA GLY A 160 11.83 -5.76 -3.39
C GLY A 160 10.45 -5.31 -3.87
N TRP A 161 9.59 -6.26 -4.24
CA TRP A 161 8.21 -5.95 -4.65
C TRP A 161 7.39 -5.30 -3.53
N ILE A 162 7.55 -5.79 -2.28
CA ILE A 162 6.93 -5.19 -1.10
C ILE A 162 7.37 -3.73 -0.93
N LEU A 163 8.67 -3.45 -1.07
CA LEU A 163 9.19 -2.08 -0.98
C LEU A 163 8.59 -1.16 -2.05
N LEU A 164 8.46 -1.64 -3.30
CA LEU A 164 7.84 -0.86 -4.37
C LEU A 164 6.38 -0.54 -4.08
N VAL A 165 5.60 -1.50 -3.56
CA VAL A 165 4.22 -1.24 -3.11
C VAL A 165 4.19 -0.18 -2.01
N ILE A 166 5.11 -0.27 -1.03
CA ILE A 166 5.18 0.70 0.06
C ILE A 166 5.45 2.10 -0.47
N LEU A 167 6.42 2.25 -1.39
CA LEU A 167 6.76 3.54 -1.99
C LEU A 167 5.59 4.11 -2.80
N LEU A 168 5.03 3.30 -3.70
CA LEU A 168 3.91 3.71 -4.55
C LEU A 168 2.68 4.10 -3.71
N GLY A 169 2.29 3.23 -2.77
CA GLY A 169 1.15 3.46 -1.88
C GLY A 169 1.37 4.65 -0.95
N SER A 170 2.58 4.84 -0.42
CA SER A 170 2.90 5.99 0.45
C SER A 170 2.92 7.30 -0.33
N GLY A 171 3.42 7.31 -1.58
CA GLY A 171 3.41 8.49 -2.43
C GLY A 171 1.99 8.98 -2.74
N ILE A 172 1.13 8.05 -3.17
CA ILE A 172 -0.30 8.35 -3.42
C ILE A 172 -0.99 8.72 -2.10
N GLY A 173 -0.73 7.98 -1.02
CA GLY A 173 -1.30 8.25 0.31
C GLY A 173 -0.94 9.65 0.84
N LEU A 174 0.31 10.09 0.66
CA LEU A 174 0.76 11.45 1.01
C LEU A 174 0.05 12.51 0.17
N LEU A 175 -0.01 12.32 -1.14
CA LEU A 175 -0.73 13.21 -2.06
C LEU A 175 -2.21 13.35 -1.63
N CYS A 176 -2.91 12.23 -1.47
CA CYS A 176 -4.30 12.19 -1.08
C CYS A 176 -4.52 12.79 0.31
N SER A 177 -3.59 12.59 1.25
CA SER A 177 -3.71 13.17 2.59
C SER A 177 -3.60 14.69 2.57
N ALA A 178 -2.64 15.23 1.81
CA ALA A 178 -2.50 16.67 1.65
C ALA A 178 -3.73 17.29 0.94
N LEU A 179 -4.23 16.63 -0.10
CA LEU A 179 -5.44 17.05 -0.81
C LEU A 179 -6.67 16.99 0.08
N MET A 180 -6.83 15.96 0.91
CA MET A 180 -8.02 15.80 1.75
C MET A 180 -8.13 16.87 2.84
N VAL A 181 -7.00 17.41 3.33
CA VAL A 181 -7.00 18.56 4.25
C VAL A 181 -7.60 19.80 3.59
N GLN A 182 -7.35 20.01 2.30
CA GLN A 182 -7.88 21.17 1.56
C GLN A 182 -9.28 20.91 0.98
N PHE A 183 -9.53 19.69 0.52
CA PHE A 183 -10.74 19.30 -0.20
C PHE A 183 -11.35 18.05 0.44
N ARG A 184 -12.47 18.23 1.16
CA ARG A 184 -13.14 17.12 1.85
C ARG A 184 -13.68 16.04 0.89
N ASP A 185 -13.95 16.40 -0.36
CA ASP A 185 -14.47 15.48 -1.39
C ASP A 185 -13.50 14.33 -1.71
N VAL A 186 -12.20 14.52 -1.45
CA VAL A 186 -11.19 13.47 -1.60
C VAL A 186 -11.55 12.23 -0.78
N ALA A 187 -12.30 12.38 0.31
CA ALA A 187 -12.80 11.26 1.12
C ALA A 187 -13.72 10.31 0.35
N TYR A 188 -14.43 10.80 -0.66
CA TYR A 188 -15.26 9.99 -1.56
C TYR A 188 -14.47 9.51 -2.78
N VAL A 189 -13.58 10.35 -3.30
CA VAL A 189 -12.76 10.03 -4.48
C VAL A 189 -11.82 8.86 -4.22
N VAL A 190 -11.15 8.81 -3.06
CA VAL A 190 -10.15 7.77 -2.76
C VAL A 190 -10.76 6.36 -2.76
N PRO A 191 -11.85 6.07 -2.02
CA PRO A 191 -12.48 4.75 -2.07
C PRO A 191 -12.95 4.35 -3.46
N PHE A 192 -13.57 5.28 -4.20
CA PHE A 192 -14.03 5.04 -5.57
C PHE A 192 -12.87 4.73 -6.53
N ALA A 193 -11.78 5.49 -6.44
CA ALA A 193 -10.58 5.28 -7.24
C ALA A 193 -9.93 3.92 -6.92
N MET A 194 -9.84 3.55 -5.64
CA MET A 194 -9.32 2.23 -5.24
C MET A 194 -10.22 1.10 -5.76
N GLN A 195 -11.54 1.23 -5.68
CA GLN A 195 -12.44 0.23 -6.25
C GLN A 195 -12.32 0.13 -7.77
N THR A 196 -12.15 1.25 -8.46
CA THR A 196 -11.94 1.26 -9.92
C THR A 196 -10.60 0.59 -10.28
N LEU A 197 -9.53 0.91 -9.55
CA LEU A 197 -8.21 0.31 -9.76
C LEU A 197 -8.18 -1.20 -9.49
N LEU A 198 -9.00 -1.71 -8.57
CA LEU A 198 -9.15 -3.15 -8.34
C LEU A 198 -9.53 -3.87 -9.64
N TYR A 199 -10.52 -3.33 -10.36
CA TYR A 199 -11.03 -3.91 -11.60
C TYR A 199 -10.14 -3.61 -12.81
N ALA A 200 -9.46 -2.46 -12.82
CA ALA A 200 -8.49 -2.08 -13.84
C ALA A 200 -7.14 -2.80 -13.70
N SER A 201 -6.95 -3.60 -12.65
CA SER A 201 -5.76 -4.42 -12.44
C SER A 201 -6.09 -5.89 -12.71
N PRO A 202 -5.15 -6.70 -13.25
CA PRO A 202 -5.40 -8.10 -13.57
C PRO A 202 -5.33 -8.97 -12.30
N LEU A 203 -6.23 -8.71 -11.36
CA LEU A 203 -6.30 -9.43 -10.08
C LEU A 203 -7.09 -10.74 -10.21
N ALA A 204 -8.20 -10.71 -10.94
CA ALA A 204 -9.11 -11.83 -11.15
C ALA A 204 -8.72 -12.74 -12.33
N TYR A 205 -7.69 -12.41 -13.09
CA TYR A 205 -7.27 -13.21 -14.24
C TYR A 205 -5.77 -13.06 -14.46
N SER A 206 -5.20 -13.99 -15.21
CA SER A 206 -3.84 -13.87 -15.71
C SER A 206 -3.75 -12.80 -16.80
N LEU A 207 -2.62 -12.10 -16.89
CA LEU A 207 -2.40 -11.13 -17.97
C LEU A 207 -2.39 -11.82 -19.35
N SER A 208 -2.04 -13.11 -19.40
CA SER A 208 -2.11 -13.95 -20.59
C SER A 208 -3.52 -14.12 -21.15
N ALA A 209 -4.57 -14.00 -20.31
CA ALA A 209 -5.96 -14.09 -20.74
C ALA A 209 -6.49 -12.78 -21.35
N VAL A 210 -5.75 -11.68 -21.25
CA VAL A 210 -6.15 -10.37 -21.77
C VAL A 210 -5.85 -10.30 -23.26
N GLY A 211 -6.86 -9.99 -24.07
CA GLY A 211 -6.69 -9.81 -25.52
C GLY A 211 -5.75 -8.64 -25.85
N ASP A 212 -4.95 -8.81 -26.91
CA ASP A 212 -3.89 -7.87 -27.29
C ASP A 212 -4.37 -6.42 -27.50
N ASN A 213 -5.63 -6.24 -27.95
CA ASN A 213 -6.23 -4.93 -28.22
C ASN A 213 -6.35 -4.02 -26.99
N ILE A 214 -6.49 -4.59 -25.78
CA ILE A 214 -6.67 -3.84 -24.53
C ILE A 214 -5.49 -4.01 -23.56
N ARG A 215 -4.52 -4.86 -23.91
CA ARG A 215 -3.36 -5.19 -23.07
C ARG A 215 -2.53 -3.96 -22.71
N TRP A 216 -2.40 -3.00 -23.62
CA TRP A 216 -1.67 -1.74 -23.39
C TRP A 216 -2.20 -0.95 -22.18
N LEU A 217 -3.50 -1.05 -21.86
CA LEU A 217 -4.09 -0.36 -20.71
C LEU A 217 -3.59 -0.96 -19.38
N PHE A 218 -3.43 -2.28 -19.34
CA PHE A 218 -2.88 -2.99 -18.19
C PHE A 218 -1.37 -2.76 -18.06
N ASP A 219 -0.67 -2.67 -19.19
CA ASP A 219 0.76 -2.37 -19.24
C ASP A 219 1.08 -0.94 -18.78
N LEU A 220 0.14 0.01 -18.83
CA LEU A 220 0.33 1.36 -18.26
C LEU A 220 0.14 1.40 -16.74
N ASN A 221 -0.53 0.40 -16.16
CA ASN A 221 -0.84 0.38 -14.73
C ASN A 221 0.34 -0.21 -13.94
N PRO A 222 1.01 0.57 -13.06
CA PRO A 222 2.17 0.09 -12.31
C PRO A 222 1.83 -1.04 -11.34
N LEU A 223 0.56 -1.16 -10.92
CA LEU A 223 0.12 -2.27 -10.07
C LEU A 223 0.13 -3.59 -10.83
N THR A 224 -0.10 -3.59 -12.15
CA THR A 224 0.00 -4.80 -12.97
C THR A 224 1.37 -5.44 -12.85
N TRP A 225 2.43 -4.64 -13.04
CA TRP A 225 3.82 -5.12 -12.98
C TRP A 225 4.16 -5.71 -11.61
N ILE A 226 3.66 -5.08 -10.54
CA ILE A 226 3.87 -5.54 -9.18
C ILE A 226 3.09 -6.83 -8.90
N LEU A 227 1.82 -6.92 -9.35
CA LEU A 227 0.98 -8.11 -9.18
C LEU A 227 1.61 -9.33 -9.87
N GLU A 228 2.11 -9.15 -11.09
CA GLU A 228 2.87 -10.17 -11.80
C GLU A 228 4.16 -10.53 -11.05
N GLY A 229 4.87 -9.55 -10.50
CA GLY A 229 6.04 -9.76 -9.66
C GLY A 229 5.77 -10.63 -8.43
N PHE A 230 4.65 -10.41 -7.74
CA PHE A 230 4.21 -11.25 -6.62
C PHE A 230 3.89 -12.67 -7.06
N ARG A 231 3.15 -12.83 -8.17
CA ARG A 231 2.80 -14.15 -8.73
C ARG A 231 4.04 -14.92 -9.20
N TRP A 232 4.98 -14.27 -9.87
CA TRP A 232 6.27 -14.86 -10.23
C TRP A 232 7.04 -15.30 -8.98
N SER A 233 7.15 -14.44 -7.98
CA SER A 233 7.95 -14.71 -6.77
C SER A 233 7.36 -15.81 -5.89
N LEU A 234 6.04 -15.99 -5.87
CA LEU A 234 5.34 -16.94 -4.99
C LEU A 234 4.89 -18.22 -5.68
N LEU A 235 4.54 -18.16 -6.96
CA LEU A 235 3.91 -19.26 -7.70
C LEU A 235 4.79 -19.79 -8.83
N GLY A 236 5.91 -19.12 -9.14
CA GLY A 236 6.79 -19.51 -10.24
C GLY A 236 6.15 -19.32 -11.63
N LEU A 237 5.17 -18.42 -11.75
CA LEU A 237 4.56 -18.05 -13.03
C LEU A 237 5.56 -17.28 -13.93
N ALA A 238 5.10 -16.80 -15.10
CA ALA A 238 5.95 -16.06 -16.03
C ALA A 238 6.66 -14.87 -15.35
N GLN A 239 7.97 -14.75 -15.60
CA GLN A 239 8.77 -13.65 -15.09
C GLN A 239 8.32 -12.32 -15.73
N PRO A 240 8.15 -11.25 -14.94
CA PRO A 240 7.89 -9.92 -15.48
C PRO A 240 8.99 -9.49 -16.44
N ALA A 241 8.63 -8.81 -17.52
CA ALA A 241 9.60 -8.32 -18.47
C ALA A 241 10.57 -7.33 -17.81
N ALA A 242 11.83 -7.30 -18.25
CA ALA A 242 12.86 -6.45 -17.64
C ALA A 242 12.47 -4.95 -17.63
N TRP A 243 11.77 -4.49 -18.67
CA TRP A 243 11.26 -3.12 -18.74
C TRP A 243 10.18 -2.85 -17.68
N GLN A 244 9.31 -3.82 -17.37
CA GLN A 244 8.28 -3.69 -16.33
C GLN A 244 8.92 -3.52 -14.95
N LEU A 245 10.02 -4.24 -14.67
CA LEU A 245 10.77 -4.08 -13.42
C LEU A 245 11.36 -2.67 -13.30
N VAL A 246 12.04 -2.18 -14.34
CA VAL A 246 12.63 -0.84 -14.37
C VAL A 246 11.54 0.24 -14.24
N ALA A 247 10.44 0.08 -14.96
CA ALA A 247 9.29 0.97 -14.88
C ALA A 247 8.65 0.96 -13.50
N ALA A 248 8.49 -0.21 -12.86
CA ALA A 248 7.95 -0.33 -11.50
C ALA A 248 8.81 0.41 -10.49
N VAL A 249 10.14 0.29 -10.57
CA VAL A 249 11.08 1.04 -9.72
C VAL A 249 10.96 2.54 -9.98
N ALA A 250 11.08 2.97 -11.24
CA ALA A 250 11.07 4.37 -11.61
C ALA A 250 9.76 5.07 -11.22
N VAL A 251 8.61 4.44 -11.51
CA VAL A 251 7.29 4.99 -11.19
C VAL A 251 7.05 4.99 -9.69
N SER A 252 7.37 3.92 -8.95
CA SER A 252 7.15 3.88 -7.50
C SER A 252 7.98 4.94 -6.77
N VAL A 253 9.25 5.08 -7.13
CA VAL A 253 10.14 6.12 -6.58
C VAL A 253 9.67 7.50 -7.00
N GLY A 254 9.35 7.70 -8.28
CA GLY A 254 8.88 8.98 -8.81
C GLY A 254 7.60 9.46 -8.14
N VAL A 255 6.62 8.56 -7.96
CA VAL A 255 5.35 8.85 -7.27
C VAL A 255 5.57 9.14 -5.80
N PHE A 256 6.47 8.40 -5.12
CA PHE A 256 6.82 8.68 -3.73
C PHE A 256 7.43 10.08 -3.56
N VAL A 257 8.42 10.42 -4.39
CA VAL A 257 9.08 11.73 -4.37
C VAL A 257 8.08 12.84 -4.70
N ALA A 258 7.27 12.67 -5.75
CA ALA A 258 6.25 13.65 -6.13
C ALA A 258 5.23 13.87 -5.01
N GLY A 259 4.71 12.79 -4.41
CA GLY A 259 3.78 12.85 -3.28
C GLY A 259 4.38 13.57 -2.07
N ALA A 260 5.64 13.26 -1.72
CA ALA A 260 6.35 13.91 -0.62
C ALA A 260 6.59 15.42 -0.87
N LEU A 261 6.93 15.80 -2.11
CA LEU A 261 7.12 17.21 -2.48
C LEU A 261 5.81 17.99 -2.45
N VAL A 262 4.73 17.42 -3.00
CA VAL A 262 3.40 18.05 -2.97
C VAL A 262 2.92 18.20 -1.53
N PHE A 263 3.07 17.17 -0.71
CA PHE A 263 2.75 17.23 0.72
C PHE A 263 3.52 18.35 1.42
N SER A 264 4.84 18.39 1.26
CA SER A 264 5.70 19.40 1.91
C SER A 264 5.37 20.83 1.45
N LYS A 265 4.94 21.00 0.19
CA LYS A 265 4.48 22.28 -0.34
C LYS A 265 3.15 22.71 0.32
N MET A 266 2.20 21.79 0.45
CA MET A 266 0.87 22.07 0.99
C MET A 266 0.87 22.19 2.52
N GLU A 267 1.81 21.53 3.21
CA GLU A 267 1.94 21.55 4.68
C GLU A 267 2.05 22.95 5.27
N ARG A 268 2.63 23.89 4.51
CA ARG A 268 2.78 25.30 4.88
C ARG A 268 1.44 26.01 5.11
N GLY A 269 0.39 25.60 4.39
CA GLY A 269 -0.96 26.18 4.50
C GLY A 269 -1.89 25.40 5.42
N PHE A 270 -1.47 24.26 5.99
CA PHE A 270 -2.36 23.46 6.84
C PHE A 270 -2.78 24.20 8.11
N ALA A 271 -1.96 25.10 8.66
CA ALA A 271 -2.29 25.84 9.87
C ALA A 271 -3.48 26.81 9.69
N ASP A 272 -3.77 27.24 8.46
CA ASP A 272 -4.86 28.16 8.17
C ASP A 272 -6.19 27.44 7.88
N VAL A 273 -6.13 26.12 7.63
CA VAL A 273 -7.28 25.30 7.18
C VAL A 273 -7.75 24.31 8.26
N ILE A 274 -6.86 23.92 9.17
CA ILE A 274 -7.09 22.98 10.28
C ILE A 274 -7.48 23.74 11.56
#